data_AF-A0A0C3FQ22-F1
#
_entry.id   AF-A0A0C3FQ22-F1
#
_cell.length_a   1.000
_cell.length_b   1.000
_cell.length_c   1.000
_cell.angle_alpha   90.00
_cell.angle_beta   90.00
_cell.angle_gamma   90.00
#
_symmetry.space_group_name_H-M   'P 1'
#
loop_
_entity.id
_entity.type
_entity.pdbx_description
1 polymer ?
#
loop_
_entity_poly.entity_id
_entity_poly.type
_entity_poly.pdbx_seq_one_letter_code
_entity_poly.pdbx_strand_id
1 'polypeptide(L)'
;MYMLSSYIISHYTGSYTSFVKDRIFTPLNMISTTFSLSEAVLSGEMTDTWANSGRRIPQWFTDEQMDVVAGPGGIISSGEDMAKWVKTLLNFGIDTATNATIIPRSVFDEMTTAHAIIEGIPAVPSQSISGYGMGWGRLSLEGRDAILHDGGLPGASTLVLFLPNDGIGVVVLVNADGKAPANDAVMKRVIDDMLGIKADSTPQQSRQPQQPVPPVQNTHNFSDGKSKTSMGLDKYAGTYSNPGYGSITLCDPLNSRNSSYCAQVLSDFAAVDAHNPSQAVHTKPQLFAKWSRLWSSHVRLVHVAISEYGHQFNVQVTTLFTEGFGADKTPFEIYDDALVEFAVEGEKVLGLGVFGSDGDPTKSTGKTAQETVEVWFDKIG
;
A
#
# COMPACT_ATOMS: atom_id res chain seq x y z
N MET A 1 8.69 8.46 0.93
CA MET A 1 8.97 9.48 1.97
C MET A 1 9.61 8.89 3.23
N TYR A 2 8.94 8.00 3.96
CA TYR A 2 9.43 7.54 5.28
C TYR A 2 10.69 6.65 5.26
N MET A 3 11.03 5.98 4.15
CA MET A 3 12.34 5.34 3.99
C MET A 3 13.50 6.35 4.04
N LEU A 4 13.30 7.55 3.48
CA LEU A 4 14.29 8.62 3.55
C LEU A 4 14.38 9.16 4.98
N SER A 5 13.23 9.33 5.67
CA SER A 5 13.21 9.79 7.06
C SER A 5 13.96 8.85 8.01
N SER A 6 13.74 7.52 7.90
CA SER A 6 14.49 6.54 8.69
C SER A 6 15.98 6.53 8.32
N TYR A 7 16.31 6.67 7.03
CA TYR A 7 17.70 6.80 6.59
C TYR A 7 18.40 8.01 7.21
N ILE A 8 17.75 9.18 7.25
CA ILE A 8 18.32 10.38 7.87
C ILE A 8 18.65 10.12 9.34
N ILE A 9 17.74 9.48 10.09
CA ILE A 9 18.01 9.13 11.49
C ILE A 9 19.18 8.16 11.58
N SER A 10 19.17 7.05 10.81
CA SER A 10 20.27 6.09 10.78
C SER A 10 21.62 6.73 10.44
N HIS A 11 21.66 7.71 9.53
CA HIS A 11 22.88 8.42 9.16
C HIS A 11 23.52 9.14 10.37
N TYR A 12 22.72 9.71 11.26
CA TYR A 12 23.21 10.45 12.43
C TYR A 12 23.32 9.60 13.70
N THR A 13 22.60 8.49 13.80
CA THR A 13 22.48 7.69 15.03
C THR A 13 23.00 6.26 14.88
N GLY A 14 23.47 5.88 13.70
CA GLY A 14 23.94 4.54 13.36
C GLY A 14 22.81 3.58 12.97
N SER A 15 21.73 3.52 13.75
CA SER A 15 20.57 2.68 13.46
C SER A 15 19.26 3.37 13.86
N TYR A 16 18.31 3.42 12.93
CA TYR A 16 16.93 3.84 13.18
C TYR A 16 16.19 2.87 14.11
N THR A 17 16.32 1.56 13.89
CA THR A 17 15.59 0.54 14.66
C THR A 17 16.01 0.56 16.13
N SER A 18 17.33 0.67 16.40
CA SER A 18 17.84 0.85 17.77
C SER A 18 17.44 2.20 18.36
N PHE A 19 17.49 3.29 17.57
CA PHE A 19 17.09 4.62 18.02
C PHE A 19 15.64 4.65 18.51
N VAL A 20 14.71 4.03 17.78
CA VAL A 20 13.29 3.93 18.15
C VAL A 20 13.12 2.99 19.35
N LYS A 21 13.77 1.84 19.36
CA LYS A 21 13.71 0.89 20.48
C LYS A 21 14.15 1.53 21.79
N ASP A 22 15.23 2.31 21.78
CA ASP A 22 15.78 2.93 22.99
C ASP A 22 14.97 4.13 23.48
N ARG A 23 14.29 4.85 22.58
CA ARG A 23 13.56 6.08 22.93
C ARG A 23 12.06 5.91 23.11
N ILE A 24 11.47 4.87 22.52
CA ILE A 24 10.02 4.63 22.56
C ILE A 24 9.72 3.27 23.16
N PHE A 25 10.22 2.18 22.58
CA PHE A 25 9.77 0.83 23.00
C PHE A 25 10.22 0.49 24.42
N THR A 26 11.51 0.66 24.72
CA THR A 26 12.08 0.35 26.03
C THR A 26 11.49 1.25 27.13
N PRO A 27 11.44 2.59 27.00
CA PRO A 27 10.84 3.45 28.03
C PRO A 27 9.35 3.18 28.29
N LEU A 28 8.60 2.77 27.26
CA LEU A 28 7.18 2.42 27.39
C LEU A 28 6.94 0.96 27.78
N ASN A 29 7.99 0.18 28.03
CA ASN A 29 7.91 -1.26 28.32
C ASN A 29 7.07 -2.02 27.26
N MET A 30 7.31 -1.71 25.99
CA MET A 30 6.69 -2.36 24.83
C MET A 30 7.49 -3.60 24.42
N ILE A 31 7.45 -4.64 25.27
CA ILE A 31 8.34 -5.82 25.19
C ILE A 31 8.02 -6.77 24.03
N SER A 32 6.84 -6.66 23.43
CA SER A 32 6.44 -7.44 22.26
C SER A 32 6.60 -6.65 20.96
N THR A 33 7.15 -5.43 21.03
CA THR A 33 7.30 -4.55 19.86
C THR A 33 8.73 -4.58 19.35
N THR A 34 8.89 -4.93 18.07
CA THR A 34 10.20 -5.09 17.44
C THR A 34 10.18 -4.73 15.94
N PHE A 35 11.37 -4.51 15.39
CA PHE A 35 11.61 -4.46 13.95
C PHE A 35 12.15 -5.78 13.40
N SER A 36 12.55 -6.72 14.25
CA SER A 36 13.06 -8.03 13.82
C SER A 36 11.92 -9.01 13.64
N LEU A 37 11.79 -9.52 12.42
CA LEU A 37 10.83 -10.57 12.12
C LEU A 37 11.26 -11.88 12.77
N SER A 38 12.55 -12.18 12.80
CA SER A 38 13.04 -13.38 13.50
C SER A 38 12.71 -13.34 15.00
N GLU A 39 12.90 -12.20 15.67
CA GLU A 39 12.51 -12.03 17.09
C GLU A 39 11.01 -12.24 17.28
N ALA A 40 10.18 -11.65 16.41
CA ALA A 40 8.74 -11.83 16.46
C ALA A 40 8.31 -13.29 16.25
N VAL A 41 8.89 -13.99 15.28
CA VAL A 41 8.61 -15.41 15.01
C VAL A 41 9.07 -16.29 16.18
N LEU A 42 10.26 -16.04 16.72
CA LEU A 42 10.81 -16.80 17.85
C LEU A 42 10.01 -16.60 19.15
N SER A 43 9.26 -15.50 19.28
CA SER A 43 8.37 -15.27 20.42
C SER A 43 7.24 -16.31 20.52
N GLY A 44 6.84 -16.92 19.38
CA GLY A 44 5.71 -17.84 19.30
C GLY A 44 4.33 -17.15 19.23
N GLU A 45 4.27 -15.82 19.30
CA GLU A 45 3.02 -15.04 19.34
C GLU A 45 2.71 -14.33 18.01
N MET A 46 3.59 -14.46 17.00
CA MET A 46 3.39 -13.84 15.69
C MET A 46 2.18 -14.43 14.98
N THR A 47 1.27 -13.57 14.53
CA THR A 47 0.08 -14.00 13.79
C THR A 47 0.43 -14.43 12.36
N ASP A 48 -0.39 -15.33 11.83
CA ASP A 48 -0.42 -15.61 10.40
C ASP A 48 -1.16 -14.50 9.66
N THR A 49 -0.69 -14.15 8.46
CA THR A 49 -1.29 -13.15 7.58
C THR A 49 -2.03 -13.80 6.42
N TRP A 50 -3.12 -13.16 5.98
CA TRP A 50 -4.06 -13.77 5.04
C TRP A 50 -4.42 -12.85 3.88
N ALA A 51 -4.27 -13.36 2.66
CA ALA A 51 -4.73 -12.70 1.47
C ALA A 51 -6.26 -12.59 1.46
N ASN A 52 -6.80 -11.67 0.66
CA ASN A 52 -8.25 -11.51 0.50
C ASN A 52 -8.95 -12.78 0.00
N SER A 53 -8.22 -13.65 -0.71
CA SER A 53 -8.67 -14.96 -1.16
C SER A 53 -8.78 -16.01 -0.04
N GLY A 54 -8.39 -15.67 1.19
CA GLY A 54 -8.28 -16.61 2.32
C GLY A 54 -7.02 -17.46 2.27
N ARG A 55 -6.06 -17.14 1.39
CA ARG A 55 -4.78 -17.84 1.31
C ARG A 55 -3.80 -17.28 2.32
N ARG A 56 -3.16 -18.16 3.09
CA ARG A 56 -2.10 -17.76 4.02
C ARG A 56 -0.90 -17.26 3.23
N ILE A 57 -0.36 -16.13 3.64
CA ILE A 57 0.82 -15.51 3.02
C ILE A 57 2.05 -15.91 3.84
N PRO A 58 3.18 -16.27 3.21
CA PRO A 58 4.44 -16.41 3.93
C PRO A 58 4.87 -15.10 4.54
N GLN A 59 5.77 -15.18 5.51
CA GLN A 59 6.44 -14.00 6.05
C GLN A 59 7.10 -13.22 4.90
N TRP A 60 6.67 -11.98 4.72
CA TRP A 60 6.92 -11.22 3.49
C TRP A 60 8.36 -10.69 3.40
N PHE A 61 8.94 -10.36 4.54
CA PHE A 61 10.27 -9.75 4.63
C PHE A 61 11.29 -10.67 5.28
N THR A 62 12.55 -10.52 4.88
CA THR A 62 13.69 -10.95 5.70
C THR A 62 14.01 -9.87 6.73
N ASP A 63 14.79 -10.19 7.77
CA ASP A 63 15.26 -9.15 8.71
C ASP A 63 16.05 -8.03 8.00
N GLU A 64 16.82 -8.35 6.96
CA GLU A 64 17.53 -7.35 6.15
C GLU A 64 16.57 -6.41 5.42
N GLN A 65 15.47 -6.94 4.90
CA GLN A 65 14.43 -6.15 4.26
C GLN A 65 13.64 -5.32 5.28
N MET A 66 13.45 -5.83 6.49
CA MET A 66 12.79 -5.11 7.59
C MET A 66 13.52 -3.81 7.95
N ASP A 67 14.86 -3.79 7.91
CA ASP A 67 15.64 -2.55 8.14
C ASP A 67 15.36 -1.48 7.07
N VAL A 68 15.16 -1.89 5.82
CA VAL A 68 14.79 -0.98 4.71
C VAL A 68 13.39 -0.42 4.91
N VAL A 69 12.43 -1.25 5.33
CA VAL A 69 11.03 -0.84 5.57
C VAL A 69 10.75 -0.33 6.98
N ALA A 70 11.76 -0.25 7.85
CA ALA A 70 11.59 0.13 9.25
C ALA A 70 10.89 1.49 9.41
N GLY A 71 11.25 2.46 8.58
CA GLY A 71 10.59 3.77 8.54
C GLY A 71 9.12 3.73 8.13
N PRO A 72 8.78 3.22 6.92
CA PRO A 72 7.41 3.25 6.41
C PRO A 72 6.43 2.22 7.00
N GLY A 73 6.90 1.11 7.59
CA GLY A 73 5.96 0.07 8.03
C GLY A 73 6.56 -1.16 8.72
N GLY A 74 7.80 -1.10 9.19
CA GLY A 74 8.50 -2.28 9.73
C GLY A 74 8.22 -2.61 11.20
N ILE A 75 7.29 -1.92 11.87
CA ILE A 75 6.98 -2.21 13.28
C ILE A 75 6.06 -3.44 13.35
N ILE A 76 6.48 -4.44 14.14
CA ILE A 76 5.65 -5.57 14.58
C ILE A 76 5.33 -5.32 16.05
N SER A 77 4.06 -5.42 16.45
CA SER A 77 3.60 -5.10 17.81
C SER A 77 2.38 -5.93 18.22
N SER A 78 1.92 -5.75 19.45
CA SER A 78 0.74 -6.37 20.03
C SER A 78 -0.31 -5.32 20.42
N GLY A 79 -1.56 -5.74 20.62
CA GLY A 79 -2.61 -4.84 21.12
C GLY A 79 -2.27 -4.23 22.49
N GLU A 80 -1.57 -4.97 23.35
CA GLU A 80 -1.16 -4.49 24.67
C GLU A 80 -0.11 -3.37 24.57
N ASP A 81 0.91 -3.56 23.74
CA ASP A 81 1.95 -2.55 23.56
C ASP A 81 1.42 -1.30 22.84
N MET A 82 0.60 -1.49 21.81
CA MET A 82 -0.04 -0.37 21.12
C MET A 82 -0.99 0.41 22.05
N ALA A 83 -1.61 -0.23 23.05
CA ALA A 83 -2.39 0.49 24.06
C ALA A 83 -1.51 1.38 24.95
N LYS A 84 -0.27 0.99 25.26
CA LYS A 84 0.71 1.83 25.98
C LYS A 84 1.11 3.04 25.14
N TRP A 85 1.35 2.81 23.84
CA TRP A 85 1.63 3.88 22.89
C TRP A 85 0.48 4.89 22.78
N VAL A 86 -0.75 4.43 22.58
CA VAL A 86 -1.93 5.31 22.47
C VAL A 86 -2.21 6.06 23.77
N LYS A 87 -2.02 5.44 24.94
CA LYS A 87 -2.12 6.16 26.23
C LYS A 87 -1.11 7.30 26.32
N THR A 88 0.11 7.10 25.83
CA THR A 88 1.15 8.14 25.79
C THR A 88 0.75 9.29 24.87
N LEU A 89 0.17 8.99 23.71
CA LEU A 89 -0.34 10.00 22.78
C LEU A 89 -1.54 10.79 23.35
N LEU A 90 -2.48 10.11 23.99
CA LEU A 90 -3.60 10.74 24.70
C LEU A 90 -3.14 11.66 25.83
N ASN A 91 -1.98 11.38 26.41
CA ASN A 91 -1.34 12.20 27.42
C ASN A 91 -0.23 13.11 26.84
N PHE A 92 -0.37 13.49 25.56
CA PHE A 92 0.48 14.48 24.87
C PHE A 92 1.98 14.18 24.92
N GLY A 93 2.34 12.89 24.87
CA GLY A 93 3.73 12.43 24.86
C GLY A 93 4.30 12.01 26.22
N ILE A 94 3.51 12.05 27.29
CA ILE A 94 3.93 11.67 28.64
C ILE A 94 3.43 10.26 28.97
N ASP A 95 4.33 9.37 29.38
CA ASP A 95 3.93 8.06 29.87
C ASP A 95 3.17 8.18 31.19
N THR A 96 1.94 7.66 31.21
CA THR A 96 1.08 7.65 32.40
C THR A 96 1.58 6.76 33.54
N ALA A 97 2.46 5.78 33.28
CA ALA A 97 2.97 4.86 34.29
C ALA A 97 4.19 5.44 35.04
N THR A 98 5.13 6.03 34.31
CA THR A 98 6.40 6.54 34.87
C THR A 98 6.46 8.06 34.99
N ASN A 99 5.50 8.79 34.38
CA ASN A 99 5.53 10.24 34.21
C ASN A 99 6.73 10.74 33.39
N ALA A 100 7.41 9.85 32.66
CA ALA A 100 8.50 10.21 31.77
C ALA A 100 7.96 10.93 30.51
N THR A 101 8.69 11.93 30.04
CA THR A 101 8.43 12.56 28.75
C THR A 101 9.04 11.70 27.64
N ILE A 102 8.20 11.03 26.87
CA ILE A 102 8.61 10.22 25.71
C ILE A 102 8.68 11.10 24.45
N ILE A 103 7.65 11.93 24.26
CA ILE A 103 7.58 12.92 23.19
C ILE A 103 7.45 14.29 23.85
N PRO A 104 8.38 15.23 23.65
CA PRO A 104 8.23 16.59 24.14
C PRO A 104 6.96 17.23 23.58
N ARG A 105 6.26 18.03 24.39
CA ARG A 105 4.99 18.64 24.00
C ARG A 105 5.04 19.39 22.66
N SER A 106 6.11 20.16 22.43
CA SER A 106 6.31 20.88 21.16
C SER A 106 6.42 19.95 19.95
N VAL A 107 7.04 18.77 20.12
CA VAL A 107 7.14 17.76 19.06
C VAL A 107 5.79 17.09 18.82
N PHE A 108 5.03 16.82 19.88
CA PHE A 108 3.68 16.28 19.76
C PHE A 108 2.75 17.24 18.99
N ASP A 109 2.76 18.52 19.34
CA ASP A 109 1.93 19.53 18.68
C ASP A 109 2.34 19.67 17.20
N GLU A 110 3.63 19.68 16.90
CA GLU A 110 4.15 19.77 15.53
C GLU A 110 3.79 18.53 14.68
N MET A 111 3.98 17.32 15.22
CA MET A 111 3.75 16.08 14.47
C MET A 111 2.26 15.86 14.17
N THR A 112 1.37 16.33 15.05
CA THR A 112 -0.10 16.19 14.94
C THR A 112 -0.77 17.39 14.28
N THR A 113 -0.02 18.43 13.93
CA THR A 113 -0.55 19.56 13.15
C THR A 113 -0.79 19.12 11.70
N ALA A 114 -1.96 19.43 11.16
CA ALA A 114 -2.26 19.22 9.75
C ALA A 114 -1.54 20.28 8.91
N HIS A 115 -0.45 19.90 8.25
CA HIS A 115 0.38 20.78 7.43
C HIS A 115 -0.11 20.87 5.97
N ALA A 116 -0.91 19.89 5.54
CA ALA A 116 -1.53 19.87 4.22
C ALA A 116 -2.97 19.36 4.31
N ILE A 117 -3.85 19.83 3.42
CA ILE A 117 -5.18 19.24 3.23
C ILE A 117 -5.02 18.11 2.21
N ILE A 118 -5.41 16.90 2.58
CA ILE A 118 -5.37 15.72 1.71
C ILE A 118 -6.75 15.37 1.15
N GLU A 119 -7.82 15.74 1.86
CA GLU A 119 -9.19 15.61 1.36
C GLU A 119 -9.94 16.92 1.58
N GLY A 120 -10.20 17.65 0.50
CA GLY A 120 -10.89 18.95 0.55
C GLY A 120 -12.42 18.85 0.68
N ILE A 121 -12.97 17.64 0.62
CA ILE A 121 -14.40 17.36 0.74
C ILE A 121 -14.57 16.16 1.68
N PRO A 122 -15.45 16.22 2.68
CA PRO A 122 -15.69 15.08 3.54
C PRO A 122 -16.23 13.87 2.78
N ALA A 123 -15.68 12.68 3.06
CA ALA A 123 -16.16 11.42 2.48
C ALA A 123 -17.57 11.05 2.96
N VAL A 124 -17.90 11.37 4.22
CA VAL A 124 -19.20 11.10 4.85
C VAL A 124 -19.65 12.26 5.73
N PRO A 125 -20.97 12.43 6.00
CA PRO A 125 -21.48 13.57 6.78
C PRO A 125 -20.94 13.68 8.21
N SER A 126 -20.49 12.56 8.80
CA SER A 126 -19.91 12.52 10.14
C SER A 126 -18.44 12.94 10.19
N GLN A 127 -17.83 13.27 9.06
CA GLN A 127 -16.43 13.69 8.97
C GLN A 127 -16.30 15.12 8.44
N SER A 128 -15.17 15.77 8.74
CA SER A 128 -14.76 17.00 8.06
C SER A 128 -13.85 16.70 6.86
N ILE A 129 -13.32 17.77 6.25
CA ILE A 129 -12.10 17.68 5.43
C ILE A 129 -10.98 17.02 6.24
N SER A 130 -10.06 16.34 5.56
CA SER A 130 -8.93 15.66 6.18
C SER A 130 -7.62 16.36 5.85
N GLY A 131 -6.78 16.54 6.86
CA GLY A 131 -5.42 17.03 6.72
C GLY A 131 -4.39 16.00 7.12
N TYR A 132 -3.13 16.25 6.77
CA TYR A 132 -2.01 15.37 7.06
C TYR A 132 -0.86 16.13 7.69
N GLY A 133 -0.30 15.56 8.75
CA GLY A 133 0.85 16.06 9.50
C GLY A 133 2.11 15.21 9.28
N MET A 134 2.92 15.05 10.31
CA MET A 134 4.14 14.25 10.24
C MET A 134 3.85 12.78 10.55
N GLY A 135 3.19 12.08 9.61
CA GLY A 135 2.78 10.68 9.83
C GLY A 135 1.45 10.53 10.57
N TRP A 136 0.57 11.52 10.45
CA TRP A 136 -0.74 11.46 11.07
C TRP A 136 -1.76 12.16 10.18
N GLY A 137 -2.87 11.47 9.88
CA GLY A 137 -4.09 12.11 9.41
C GLY A 137 -4.78 12.84 10.54
N ARG A 138 -5.49 13.92 10.24
CA ARG A 138 -6.29 14.67 11.20
C ARG A 138 -7.57 15.20 10.57
N LEU A 139 -8.70 14.92 11.19
CA LEU A 139 -10.02 15.40 10.79
C LEU A 139 -10.92 15.59 12.01
N SER A 140 -12.11 16.12 11.80
CA SER A 140 -13.19 16.03 12.76
C SER A 140 -14.02 14.78 12.50
N LEU A 141 -14.18 13.90 13.49
CA LEU A 141 -15.06 12.73 13.46
C LEU A 141 -16.18 12.93 14.51
N GLU A 142 -17.44 12.95 14.06
CA GLU A 142 -18.60 13.24 14.91
C GLU A 142 -18.45 14.55 15.71
N GLY A 143 -17.83 15.56 15.09
CA GLY A 143 -17.55 16.85 15.73
C GLY A 143 -16.39 16.83 16.74
N ARG A 144 -15.65 15.71 16.86
CA ARG A 144 -14.47 15.57 17.73
C ARG A 144 -13.19 15.65 16.92
N ASP A 145 -12.14 16.25 17.48
CA ASP A 145 -10.82 16.30 16.86
C ASP A 145 -10.18 14.90 16.90
N ALA A 146 -9.94 14.33 15.73
CA ALA A 146 -9.46 12.96 15.56
C ALA A 146 -8.13 12.94 14.83
N ILE A 147 -7.15 12.23 15.40
CA ILE A 147 -5.83 12.01 14.82
C ILE A 147 -5.67 10.52 14.60
N LEU A 148 -5.22 10.11 13.41
CA LEU A 148 -5.20 8.71 13.02
C LEU A 148 -4.06 8.36 12.08
N HIS A 149 -3.76 7.07 12.00
CA HIS A 149 -2.92 6.47 11.00
C HIS A 149 -3.48 5.08 10.66
N ASP A 150 -3.67 4.81 9.38
CA ASP A 150 -4.00 3.48 8.86
C ASP A 150 -2.73 2.68 8.56
N GLY A 151 -2.85 1.39 8.30
CA GLY A 151 -1.72 0.59 7.87
C GLY A 151 -2.16 -0.55 6.98
N GLY A 152 -1.35 -0.81 5.97
CA GLY A 152 -1.57 -1.89 5.02
C GLY A 152 -0.24 -2.55 4.68
N LEU A 153 -0.13 -3.84 5.00
CA LEU A 153 0.90 -4.73 4.49
C LEU A 153 0.21 -5.98 3.96
N PRO A 154 0.88 -6.76 3.08
CA PRO A 154 0.37 -8.05 2.64
C PRO A 154 -0.13 -8.94 3.79
N GLY A 155 -1.45 -9.12 3.81
CA GLY A 155 -2.23 -9.88 4.78
C GLY A 155 -2.37 -9.24 6.16
N ALA A 156 -2.19 -7.93 6.28
CA ALA A 156 -2.44 -7.18 7.51
C ALA A 156 -3.01 -5.78 7.22
N SER A 157 -4.09 -5.44 7.90
CA SER A 157 -4.70 -4.10 7.88
C SER A 157 -4.80 -3.56 9.31
N THR A 158 -4.29 -2.36 9.56
CA THR A 158 -4.28 -1.76 10.90
C THR A 158 -4.90 -0.36 10.90
N LEU A 159 -5.33 0.08 12.07
CA LEU A 159 -5.82 1.44 12.30
C LEU A 159 -5.48 1.84 13.73
N VAL A 160 -4.89 3.01 13.90
CA VAL A 160 -4.73 3.69 15.19
C VAL A 160 -5.43 5.04 15.10
N LEU A 161 -6.29 5.34 16.06
CA LEU A 161 -6.98 6.62 16.17
C LEU A 161 -7.02 7.07 17.62
N PHE A 162 -6.89 8.37 17.86
CA PHE A 162 -7.11 8.95 19.17
C PHE A 162 -7.82 10.31 19.08
N LEU A 163 -8.71 10.55 20.04
CA LEU A 163 -9.41 11.80 20.29
C LEU A 163 -8.80 12.44 21.54
N PRO A 164 -7.77 13.30 21.41
CA PRO A 164 -6.99 13.77 22.57
C PRO A 164 -7.84 14.57 23.56
N ASN A 165 -8.85 15.31 23.09
CA ASN A 165 -9.71 16.12 23.95
C ASN A 165 -10.80 15.30 24.67
N ASP A 166 -11.05 14.08 24.22
CA ASP A 166 -12.07 13.19 24.78
C ASP A 166 -11.46 12.04 25.59
N GLY A 167 -10.13 11.85 25.53
CA GLY A 167 -9.44 10.77 26.24
C GLY A 167 -9.72 9.38 25.65
N ILE A 168 -10.10 9.31 24.37
CA ILE A 168 -10.51 8.08 23.69
C ILE A 168 -9.44 7.66 22.69
N GLY A 169 -8.99 6.41 22.77
CA GLY A 169 -8.02 5.84 21.85
C GLY A 169 -8.47 4.46 21.36
N VAL A 170 -8.27 4.18 20.08
CA VAL A 170 -8.68 2.94 19.42
C VAL A 170 -7.49 2.40 18.62
N VAL A 171 -7.23 1.11 18.79
CA VAL A 171 -6.27 0.35 17.98
C VAL A 171 -7.01 -0.85 17.42
N VAL A 172 -6.98 -1.02 16.10
CA VAL A 172 -7.55 -2.17 15.40
C VAL A 172 -6.43 -2.83 14.60
N LEU A 173 -6.21 -4.12 14.84
CA LEU A 173 -5.21 -4.93 14.16
C LEU A 173 -5.92 -6.13 13.53
N VAL A 174 -5.90 -6.23 12.20
CA VAL A 174 -6.55 -7.31 11.46
C VAL A 174 -5.52 -8.02 10.58
N ASN A 175 -5.42 -9.32 10.71
CA ASN A 175 -4.48 -10.15 9.97
C ASN A 175 -5.00 -10.59 8.60
N ALA A 176 -5.66 -9.68 7.87
CA ALA A 176 -6.11 -9.95 6.51
C ALA A 176 -6.00 -8.71 5.62
N ASP A 177 -5.83 -8.95 4.32
CA ASP A 177 -5.80 -7.90 3.30
C ASP A 177 -7.13 -7.16 3.16
N GLY A 178 -7.04 -5.91 2.71
CA GLY A 178 -8.19 -5.10 2.30
C GLY A 178 -9.26 -4.93 3.38
N LYS A 179 -8.87 -4.87 4.66
CA LYS A 179 -9.81 -4.73 5.79
C LYS A 179 -9.93 -3.31 6.32
N ALA A 180 -9.46 -2.30 5.59
CA ALA A 180 -9.71 -0.89 5.92
C ALA A 180 -11.22 -0.60 6.20
N PRO A 181 -12.20 -1.04 5.38
CA PRO A 181 -13.62 -0.82 5.70
C PRO A 181 -14.08 -1.50 6.99
N ALA A 182 -13.51 -2.66 7.34
CA ALA A 182 -13.82 -3.35 8.58
C ALA A 182 -13.19 -2.63 9.78
N ASN A 183 -11.96 -2.13 9.64
CA ASN A 183 -11.28 -1.32 10.64
C ASN A 183 -12.09 -0.06 10.95
N ASP A 184 -12.57 0.64 9.92
CA ASP A 184 -13.38 1.85 10.06
C ASP A 184 -14.72 1.56 10.73
N ALA A 185 -15.38 0.46 10.35
CA ALA A 185 -16.65 0.06 10.97
C ALA A 185 -16.49 -0.28 12.46
N VAL A 186 -15.42 -1.01 12.82
CA VAL A 186 -15.10 -1.32 14.22
C VAL A 186 -14.76 -0.05 14.99
N MET A 187 -13.88 0.80 14.45
CA MET A 187 -13.50 2.07 15.06
C MET A 187 -14.71 2.95 15.30
N LYS A 188 -15.55 3.16 14.27
CA LYS A 188 -16.74 4.01 14.36
C LYS A 188 -17.69 3.50 15.44
N ARG A 189 -17.90 2.17 15.48
CA ARG A 189 -18.77 1.58 16.50
C ARG A 189 -18.24 1.80 17.92
N VAL A 190 -16.93 1.62 18.14
CA VAL A 190 -16.31 1.87 19.44
C VAL A 190 -16.43 3.34 19.84
N ILE A 191 -16.15 4.26 18.93
CA ILE A 191 -16.27 5.70 19.17
C ILE A 191 -17.72 6.10 19.50
N ASP A 192 -18.69 5.61 18.73
CA ASP A 192 -20.11 5.90 18.97
C ASP A 192 -20.57 5.41 20.35
N ASP A 193 -20.21 4.17 20.71
CA ASP A 193 -20.55 3.59 22.01
C ASP A 193 -19.91 4.40 23.15
N MET A 194 -18.66 4.85 23.00
CA MET A 194 -17.96 5.66 24.01
C MET A 194 -18.50 7.11 24.11
N LEU A 195 -18.96 7.69 23.01
CA LEU A 195 -19.57 9.02 22.97
C LEU A 195 -21.07 9.00 23.31
N GLY A 196 -21.67 7.82 23.49
CA GLY A 196 -23.11 7.67 23.73
C GLY A 196 -23.97 8.03 22.52
N ILE A 197 -23.39 7.99 21.31
CA ILE A 197 -24.08 8.25 20.06
C ILE A 197 -24.88 7.00 19.72
N LYS A 198 -26.22 7.12 19.68
CA LYS A 198 -27.07 6.00 19.26
C LYS A 198 -26.89 5.81 17.76
N ALA A 199 -26.65 4.58 17.34
CA ALA A 199 -26.75 4.23 15.93
C ALA A 199 -28.14 4.64 15.42
N ASP A 200 -28.18 5.53 14.43
CA ASP A 200 -29.43 5.90 13.78
C ASP A 200 -30.05 4.61 13.21
N SER A 201 -31.25 4.27 13.67
CA SER A 201 -32.02 3.12 13.20
C SER A 201 -32.61 3.33 11.80
N THR A 202 -32.43 4.51 11.24
CA THR A 202 -32.67 4.77 9.83
C THR A 202 -31.60 3.98 9.07
N PRO A 203 -31.96 2.98 8.23
CA PRO A 203 -31.01 2.49 7.26
C PRO A 203 -30.54 3.76 6.55
N GLN A 204 -29.25 4.09 6.63
CA GLN A 204 -28.70 5.12 5.79
C GLN A 204 -29.25 4.78 4.41
N GLN A 205 -30.20 5.58 3.92
CA GLN A 205 -30.56 5.54 2.53
C GLN A 205 -29.21 5.72 1.89
N SER A 206 -28.73 4.64 1.30
CA SER A 206 -27.72 4.64 0.30
C SER A 206 -28.25 5.60 -0.77
N ARG A 207 -28.09 6.91 -0.53
CA ARG A 207 -27.58 7.80 -1.56
C ARG A 207 -26.51 6.96 -2.18
N GLN A 208 -26.80 6.56 -3.41
CA GLN A 208 -26.10 5.55 -4.22
C GLN A 208 -24.67 5.43 -3.74
N PRO A 209 -24.07 4.23 -3.64
CA PRO A 209 -22.64 4.16 -3.43
C PRO A 209 -22.02 5.19 -4.39
N GLN A 210 -21.60 6.34 -3.86
CA GLN A 210 -20.48 7.05 -4.42
C GLN A 210 -19.51 5.90 -4.40
N GLN A 211 -19.19 5.44 -5.61
CA GLN A 211 -18.37 4.26 -5.85
C GLN A 211 -17.40 4.22 -4.70
N PRO A 212 -17.32 3.11 -3.91
CA PRO A 212 -16.43 3.07 -2.77
C PRO A 212 -15.19 3.81 -3.23
N VAL A 213 -14.83 4.95 -2.60
CA VAL A 213 -13.48 5.48 -2.86
C VAL A 213 -12.69 4.25 -2.57
N PRO A 214 -12.13 3.62 -3.61
CA PRO A 214 -11.73 2.25 -3.43
C PRO A 214 -10.74 2.32 -2.27
N PRO A 215 -10.64 1.28 -1.41
CA PRO A 215 -9.35 1.13 -0.73
C PRO A 215 -8.31 1.38 -1.81
N VAL A 216 -7.16 1.98 -1.55
CA VAL A 216 -6.16 2.26 -2.61
C VAL A 216 -5.64 0.95 -3.30
N GLN A 217 -6.41 -0.14 -3.36
CA GLN A 217 -6.70 -0.83 -4.61
C GLN A 217 -7.06 0.19 -5.71
N ASN A 218 -6.05 0.56 -6.50
CA ASN A 218 -6.15 1.30 -7.76
C ASN A 218 -7.04 0.57 -8.79
N THR A 219 -8.32 0.39 -8.50
CA THR A 219 -9.33 0.03 -9.48
C THR A 219 -9.76 1.32 -10.15
N HIS A 220 -8.89 1.83 -11.01
CA HIS A 220 -9.37 2.76 -12.00
C HIS A 220 -10.45 2.04 -12.83
N ASN A 221 -11.71 2.45 -12.65
CA ASN A 221 -12.83 2.03 -13.48
C ASN A 221 -12.67 2.66 -14.87
N PHE A 222 -11.70 2.16 -15.65
CA PHE A 222 -11.58 2.51 -17.04
C PHE A 222 -12.60 1.69 -17.83
N SER A 223 -13.58 2.39 -18.38
CA SER A 223 -14.57 1.85 -19.31
C SER A 223 -13.90 0.92 -20.33
N ASP A 224 -14.53 -0.23 -20.60
CA ASP A 224 -14.18 -1.16 -21.67
C ASP A 224 -14.31 -0.47 -23.05
N GLY A 225 -13.38 0.45 -23.33
CA GLY A 225 -13.11 0.94 -24.67
C GLY A 225 -12.57 -0.22 -25.50
N LYS A 226 -12.83 -0.18 -26.81
CA LYS A 226 -12.49 -1.25 -27.77
C LYS A 226 -11.06 -1.76 -27.53
N SER A 227 -10.96 -2.89 -26.82
CA SER A 227 -9.72 -3.55 -26.38
C SER A 227 -9.06 -4.25 -27.57
N LYS A 228 -8.48 -3.44 -28.46
CA LYS A 228 -7.52 -3.88 -29.45
C LYS A 228 -6.42 -2.83 -29.48
N THR A 229 -5.20 -3.22 -29.16
CA THR A 229 -4.04 -2.45 -29.53
C THR A 229 -4.05 -2.34 -31.06
N SER A 230 -3.83 -1.14 -31.62
CA SER A 230 -3.71 -0.94 -33.07
C SER A 230 -2.43 -1.62 -33.61
N MET A 231 -1.45 -1.83 -32.73
CA MET A 231 -0.19 -2.55 -32.96
C MET A 231 -0.20 -3.91 -32.23
N GLY A 232 0.57 -4.89 -32.74
CA GLY A 232 0.78 -6.16 -32.05
C GLY A 232 1.52 -6.01 -30.72
N LEU A 233 1.24 -6.90 -29.75
CA LEU A 233 1.90 -6.91 -28.43
C LEU A 233 3.42 -7.07 -28.52
N ASP A 234 3.93 -7.69 -29.60
CA ASP A 234 5.34 -7.87 -29.88
C ASP A 234 6.10 -6.53 -29.92
N LYS A 235 5.43 -5.44 -30.32
CA LYS A 235 6.02 -4.11 -30.36
C LYS A 235 6.25 -3.51 -28.98
N TYR A 236 5.51 -3.96 -27.97
CA TYR A 236 5.63 -3.51 -26.58
C TYR A 236 6.56 -4.42 -25.77
N ALA A 237 6.81 -5.65 -26.22
CA ALA A 237 7.83 -6.51 -25.65
C ALA A 237 9.24 -5.91 -25.82
N GLY A 238 10.15 -6.30 -24.92
CA GLY A 238 11.53 -5.83 -24.90
C GLY A 238 11.98 -5.36 -23.52
N THR A 239 13.22 -4.88 -23.45
CA THR A 239 13.82 -4.40 -22.21
C THR A 239 13.63 -2.90 -22.06
N TYR A 240 13.21 -2.46 -20.88
CA TYR A 240 13.05 -1.08 -20.48
C TYR A 240 13.96 -0.81 -19.29
N SER A 241 14.58 0.37 -19.20
CA SER A 241 15.54 0.67 -18.15
C SER A 241 15.36 2.06 -17.56
N ASN A 242 15.55 2.14 -16.24
CA ASN A 242 15.60 3.37 -15.49
C ASN A 242 16.76 3.30 -14.47
N PRO A 243 17.56 4.37 -14.27
CA PRO A 243 18.69 4.35 -13.33
C PRO A 243 18.33 4.06 -11.87
N GLY A 244 17.15 4.49 -11.41
CA GLY A 244 16.69 4.29 -10.04
C GLY A 244 15.93 2.98 -9.84
N TYR A 245 15.16 2.56 -10.84
CA TYR A 245 14.31 1.36 -10.76
C TYR A 245 14.92 0.12 -11.41
N GLY A 246 16.07 0.24 -12.07
CA GLY A 246 16.73 -0.82 -12.82
C GLY A 246 16.01 -1.16 -14.14
N SER A 247 16.33 -2.32 -14.68
CA SER A 247 15.74 -2.80 -15.94
C SER A 247 14.63 -3.83 -15.73
N ILE A 248 13.71 -3.88 -16.68
CA ILE A 248 12.61 -4.84 -16.76
C ILE A 248 12.46 -5.31 -18.21
N THR A 249 12.33 -6.62 -18.42
CA THR A 249 12.13 -7.21 -19.75
C THR A 249 10.72 -7.76 -19.87
N LEU A 250 9.91 -7.11 -20.70
CA LEU A 250 8.52 -7.48 -20.96
C LEU A 250 8.44 -8.57 -22.03
N CYS A 251 7.67 -9.61 -21.73
CA CYS A 251 7.44 -10.78 -22.56
C CYS A 251 6.04 -10.76 -23.15
N ASP A 252 5.95 -10.94 -24.47
CA ASP A 252 4.71 -11.22 -25.18
C ASP A 252 4.41 -12.74 -25.11
N PRO A 253 3.22 -13.14 -24.62
CA PRO A 253 2.84 -14.55 -24.50
C PRO A 253 2.81 -15.32 -25.82
N LEU A 254 2.70 -14.66 -26.97
CA LEU A 254 2.66 -15.31 -28.28
C LEU A 254 4.04 -15.33 -28.94
N ASN A 255 4.75 -14.19 -28.94
CA ASN A 255 5.96 -14.03 -29.75
C ASN A 255 7.27 -14.20 -28.97
N SER A 256 7.26 -14.16 -27.63
CA SER A 256 8.49 -14.20 -26.83
C SER A 256 8.87 -15.59 -26.29
N ARG A 257 8.10 -16.65 -26.60
CA ARG A 257 8.29 -18.01 -26.02
C ARG A 257 9.63 -18.66 -26.36
N ASN A 258 10.31 -18.21 -27.41
CA ASN A 258 11.61 -18.75 -27.81
C ASN A 258 12.75 -18.32 -26.86
N SER A 259 12.53 -17.31 -26.04
CA SER A 259 13.46 -16.92 -24.97
C SER A 259 13.24 -17.81 -23.75
N SER A 260 14.30 -18.42 -23.21
CA SER A 260 14.23 -19.20 -21.98
C SER A 260 13.72 -18.37 -20.78
N TYR A 261 14.09 -17.08 -20.73
CA TYR A 261 13.58 -16.15 -19.72
C TYR A 261 12.06 -15.99 -19.83
N CYS A 262 11.56 -15.67 -21.01
CA CYS A 262 10.12 -15.45 -21.19
C CYS A 262 9.31 -16.74 -21.06
N ALA A 263 9.87 -17.89 -21.46
CA ALA A 263 9.24 -19.19 -21.23
C ALA A 263 9.04 -19.45 -19.73
N GLN A 264 10.03 -19.13 -18.88
CA GLN A 264 9.90 -19.27 -17.43
C GLN A 264 8.85 -18.31 -16.86
N VAL A 265 8.92 -17.02 -17.20
CA VAL A 265 7.95 -16.01 -16.72
C VAL A 265 6.51 -16.43 -17.05
N LEU A 266 6.26 -16.85 -18.29
CA LEU A 266 4.95 -17.29 -18.72
C LEU A 266 4.51 -18.58 -18.01
N SER A 267 5.44 -19.48 -17.68
CA SER A 267 5.16 -20.68 -16.89
C SER A 267 4.78 -20.35 -15.45
N ASP A 268 5.45 -19.38 -14.82
CA ASP A 268 5.17 -18.95 -13.44
C ASP A 268 3.75 -18.37 -13.34
N PHE A 269 3.36 -17.52 -14.30
CA PHE A 269 2.00 -16.98 -14.40
C PHE A 269 0.97 -18.08 -14.70
N ALA A 270 1.27 -19.01 -15.61
CA ALA A 270 0.35 -20.10 -15.92
C ALA A 270 0.04 -20.99 -14.71
N ALA A 271 0.99 -21.18 -13.80
CA ALA A 271 0.80 -21.97 -12.58
C ALA A 271 -0.25 -21.36 -11.64
N VAL A 272 -0.24 -20.04 -11.47
CA VAL A 272 -1.22 -19.33 -10.64
C VAL A 272 -2.56 -19.15 -11.36
N ASP A 273 -2.54 -18.82 -12.65
CA ASP A 273 -3.75 -18.53 -13.44
C ASP A 273 -4.64 -19.76 -13.59
N ALA A 274 -4.05 -20.96 -13.61
CA ALA A 274 -4.78 -22.23 -13.62
C ALA A 274 -5.72 -22.39 -12.41
N HIS A 275 -5.48 -21.68 -11.32
CA HIS A 275 -6.24 -21.74 -10.07
C HIS A 275 -7.05 -20.47 -9.78
N ASN A 276 -7.03 -19.50 -10.70
CA ASN A 276 -7.80 -18.26 -10.61
C ASN A 276 -8.37 -17.84 -11.98
N PRO A 277 -9.18 -18.70 -12.64
CA PRO A 277 -9.61 -18.50 -14.03
C PRO A 277 -10.67 -17.42 -14.20
N SER A 278 -11.28 -16.94 -13.11
CA SER A 278 -12.41 -16.00 -13.11
C SER A 278 -12.03 -14.53 -13.29
N GLN A 279 -10.73 -14.20 -13.36
CA GLN A 279 -10.32 -12.81 -13.56
C GLN A 279 -10.47 -12.39 -15.04
N ALA A 280 -11.24 -11.33 -15.27
CA ALA A 280 -11.43 -10.70 -16.59
C ALA A 280 -10.09 -10.31 -17.27
N VAL A 281 -9.04 -10.13 -16.45
CA VAL A 281 -7.65 -9.89 -16.87
C VAL A 281 -7.21 -10.90 -17.93
N HIS A 282 -7.55 -12.19 -17.79
CA HIS A 282 -7.15 -13.29 -18.69
C HIS A 282 -7.67 -13.18 -20.12
N THR A 283 -8.61 -12.27 -20.38
CA THR A 283 -9.23 -12.08 -21.71
C THR A 283 -8.67 -10.86 -22.47
N LYS A 284 -7.88 -10.01 -21.80
CA LYS A 284 -7.29 -8.81 -22.39
C LYS A 284 -5.84 -9.06 -22.85
N PRO A 285 -5.32 -8.31 -23.84
CA PRO A 285 -3.91 -8.36 -24.23
C PRO A 285 -2.99 -8.08 -23.04
N GLN A 286 -1.97 -8.92 -22.82
CA GLN A 286 -1.09 -8.84 -21.65
C GLN A 286 0.39 -8.97 -22.00
N LEU A 287 1.24 -8.28 -21.23
CA LEU A 287 2.68 -8.48 -21.18
C LEU A 287 3.08 -8.93 -19.77
N PHE A 288 4.12 -9.75 -19.69
CA PHE A 288 4.56 -10.35 -18.43
C PHE A 288 6.04 -10.12 -18.20
N ALA A 289 6.47 -9.96 -16.96
CA ALA A 289 7.88 -9.91 -16.62
C ALA A 289 8.13 -10.43 -15.21
N LYS A 290 9.32 -11.01 -15.01
CA LYS A 290 9.88 -11.17 -13.68
C LYS A 290 10.58 -9.88 -13.27
N TRP A 291 10.24 -9.37 -12.10
CA TRP A 291 10.78 -8.12 -11.58
C TRP A 291 10.90 -8.16 -10.06
N SER A 292 11.96 -8.81 -9.58
CA SER A 292 12.18 -9.01 -8.14
C SER A 292 12.51 -7.69 -7.44
N ARG A 293 11.57 -7.20 -6.64
CA ARG A 293 11.64 -5.99 -5.82
C ARG A 293 11.09 -6.30 -4.42
N LEU A 294 11.18 -5.33 -3.51
CA LEU A 294 10.75 -5.47 -2.12
C LEU A 294 9.28 -5.90 -1.96
N TRP A 295 8.42 -5.44 -2.88
CA TRP A 295 6.97 -5.68 -2.86
C TRP A 295 6.47 -6.52 -4.05
N SER A 296 7.38 -7.14 -4.82
CA SER A 296 7.01 -7.79 -6.07
C SER A 296 7.99 -8.87 -6.48
N SER A 297 7.48 -9.97 -7.03
CA SER A 297 8.30 -10.94 -7.76
C SER A 297 8.14 -10.81 -9.28
N HIS A 298 6.96 -10.39 -9.75
CA HIS A 298 6.60 -10.28 -11.16
C HIS A 298 5.69 -9.07 -11.39
N VAL A 299 5.53 -8.71 -12.65
CA VAL A 299 4.49 -7.77 -13.08
C VAL A 299 3.75 -8.34 -14.27
N ARG A 300 2.46 -8.04 -14.36
CA ARG A 300 1.68 -8.20 -15.60
C ARG A 300 1.07 -6.87 -16.00
N LEU A 301 1.16 -6.53 -17.28
CA LEU A 301 0.59 -5.31 -17.85
C LEU A 301 -0.62 -5.71 -18.66
N VAL A 302 -1.79 -5.22 -18.28
CA VAL A 302 -3.08 -5.54 -18.89
C VAL A 302 -3.53 -4.36 -19.73
N HIS A 303 -3.75 -4.54 -21.02
CA HIS A 303 -4.18 -3.44 -21.89
C HIS A 303 -5.56 -2.92 -21.46
N VAL A 304 -5.67 -1.59 -21.31
CA VAL A 304 -6.90 -0.93 -20.84
C VAL A 304 -7.50 -0.07 -21.94
N ALA A 305 -6.72 0.88 -22.47
CA ALA A 305 -7.24 1.91 -23.36
C ALA A 305 -6.17 2.42 -24.35
N ILE A 306 -6.58 3.31 -25.24
CA ILE A 306 -5.72 4.09 -26.13
C ILE A 306 -5.85 5.55 -25.68
N SER A 307 -4.73 6.24 -25.52
CA SER A 307 -4.66 7.66 -25.14
C SER A 307 -4.14 8.52 -26.29
N GLU A 308 -3.97 9.82 -26.07
CA GLU A 308 -3.39 10.73 -27.05
C GLU A 308 -1.89 10.45 -27.33
N TYR A 309 -1.16 9.88 -26.37
CA TYR A 309 0.27 9.60 -26.48
C TYR A 309 0.60 8.14 -26.84
N GLY A 310 -0.38 7.23 -26.77
CA GLY A 310 -0.18 5.82 -27.12
C GLY A 310 -1.17 4.87 -26.46
N HIS A 311 -0.65 3.86 -25.78
CA HIS A 311 -1.46 2.76 -25.22
C HIS A 311 -1.30 2.66 -23.71
N GLN A 312 -2.44 2.65 -23.02
CA GLN A 312 -2.51 2.56 -21.57
C GLN A 312 -2.70 1.12 -21.12
N PHE A 313 -1.91 0.74 -20.11
CA PHE A 313 -1.94 -0.56 -19.48
C PHE A 313 -2.07 -0.39 -17.97
N ASN A 314 -2.88 -1.24 -17.36
CA ASN A 314 -2.85 -1.42 -15.92
C ASN A 314 -1.67 -2.35 -15.58
N VAL A 315 -0.72 -1.90 -14.79
CA VAL A 315 0.33 -2.72 -14.20
C VAL A 315 -0.21 -3.35 -12.95
N GLN A 316 -0.16 -4.66 -12.89
CA GLN A 316 -0.34 -5.40 -11.66
C GLN A 316 1.06 -5.74 -11.14
N VAL A 317 1.44 -5.08 -10.05
CA VAL A 317 2.67 -5.36 -9.33
C VAL A 317 2.38 -6.55 -8.42
N THR A 318 2.87 -7.72 -8.80
CA THR A 318 2.43 -8.99 -8.21
C THR A 318 3.55 -9.73 -7.50
N THR A 319 3.16 -10.50 -6.50
CA THR A 319 3.96 -11.57 -5.93
C THR A 319 3.27 -12.91 -6.20
N LEU A 320 3.92 -13.72 -7.02
CA LEU A 320 3.49 -15.08 -7.35
C LEU A 320 3.97 -16.08 -6.30
N PHE A 321 3.06 -16.95 -5.87
CA PHE A 321 3.34 -18.13 -5.03
C PHE A 321 3.03 -19.39 -5.84
N THR A 322 3.94 -19.74 -6.76
CA THR A 322 3.75 -20.84 -7.72
C THR A 322 3.61 -22.23 -7.08
N GLU A 323 4.08 -22.39 -5.83
CA GLU A 323 4.00 -23.64 -5.05
C GLU A 323 2.98 -23.54 -3.88
N GLY A 324 2.24 -22.43 -3.79
CA GLY A 324 1.38 -22.12 -2.65
C GLY A 324 2.12 -21.98 -1.32
N PHE A 325 1.38 -21.92 -0.20
CA PHE A 325 1.98 -21.73 1.13
C PHE A 325 1.12 -22.29 2.28
N GLY A 326 1.78 -22.73 3.35
CA GLY A 326 1.10 -23.34 4.50
C GLY A 326 0.58 -24.75 4.19
N ALA A 327 -0.55 -25.11 4.80
CA ALA A 327 -1.23 -26.40 4.60
C ALA A 327 -1.89 -26.50 3.22
N ASP A 328 -2.38 -25.39 2.69
CA ASP A 328 -2.91 -25.30 1.33
C ASP A 328 -1.78 -24.93 0.35
N LYS A 329 -1.31 -25.90 -0.42
CA LYS A 329 -0.24 -25.72 -1.42
C LYS A 329 -0.75 -25.30 -2.80
N THR A 330 -2.03 -24.91 -2.91
CA THR A 330 -2.56 -24.42 -4.20
C THR A 330 -1.79 -23.16 -4.61
N PRO A 331 -1.36 -22.99 -5.87
CA PRO A 331 -0.73 -21.75 -6.30
C PRO A 331 -1.66 -20.54 -6.13
N PHE A 332 -1.11 -19.37 -5.83
CA PHE A 332 -1.88 -18.12 -5.78
C PHE A 332 -0.97 -16.93 -6.04
N GLU A 333 -1.59 -15.76 -6.22
CA GLU A 333 -0.88 -14.49 -6.30
C GLU A 333 -1.58 -13.46 -5.42
N ILE A 334 -0.82 -12.43 -5.05
CA ILE A 334 -1.37 -11.17 -4.58
C ILE A 334 -0.78 -10.05 -5.43
N TYR A 335 -1.49 -8.94 -5.53
CA TYR A 335 -1.06 -7.82 -6.35
C TYR A 335 -1.67 -6.51 -5.87
N ASP A 336 -0.95 -5.43 -6.18
CA ASP A 336 -1.47 -4.07 -6.22
C ASP A 336 -1.49 -3.59 -7.68
N ASP A 337 -2.42 -2.70 -7.99
CA ASP A 337 -2.59 -2.13 -9.33
C ASP A 337 -1.91 -0.75 -9.41
N ALA A 338 -1.43 -0.37 -10.59
CA ALA A 338 -0.92 0.97 -10.92
C ALA A 338 -1.09 1.25 -12.41
N LEU A 339 -1.21 2.51 -12.83
CA LEU A 339 -1.36 2.84 -14.25
C LEU A 339 0.00 3.12 -14.92
N VAL A 340 0.18 2.56 -16.13
CA VAL A 340 1.28 2.94 -17.02
C VAL A 340 0.80 3.26 -18.43
N GLU A 341 1.62 4.02 -19.13
CA GLU A 341 1.41 4.37 -20.53
C GLU A 341 2.69 4.14 -21.33
N PHE A 342 2.53 3.44 -22.45
CA PHE A 342 3.57 3.37 -23.47
C PHE A 342 3.43 4.54 -24.40
N ALA A 343 4.49 5.33 -24.52
CA ALA A 343 4.57 6.38 -25.53
C ALA A 343 4.91 5.77 -26.89
N VAL A 344 4.12 6.13 -27.90
CA VAL A 344 4.25 5.58 -29.25
C VAL A 344 4.38 6.71 -30.26
N GLU A 345 5.37 6.62 -31.14
CA GLU A 345 5.52 7.50 -32.31
C GLU A 345 5.52 6.65 -33.59
N GLY A 346 4.45 6.77 -34.39
CA GLY A 346 4.22 5.86 -35.52
C GLY A 346 3.97 4.42 -35.05
N GLU A 347 4.81 3.47 -35.48
CA GLU A 347 4.80 2.07 -35.00
C GLU A 347 5.95 1.77 -34.01
N LYS A 348 6.63 2.80 -33.51
CA LYS A 348 7.78 2.65 -32.60
C LYS A 348 7.36 3.00 -31.17
N VAL A 349 7.59 2.06 -30.25
CA VAL A 349 7.48 2.32 -28.80
C VAL A 349 8.76 3.02 -28.33
N LEU A 350 8.61 4.22 -27.77
CA LEU A 350 9.74 5.05 -27.33
C LEU A 350 10.19 4.69 -25.91
N GLY A 351 9.24 4.39 -25.03
CA GLY A 351 9.50 4.10 -23.63
C GLY A 351 8.21 3.78 -22.88
N LEU A 352 8.37 3.54 -21.58
CA LEU A 352 7.29 3.21 -20.64
C LEU A 352 7.26 4.27 -19.54
N GLY A 353 6.15 4.98 -19.45
CA GLY A 353 5.88 5.96 -18.41
C GLY A 353 4.98 5.42 -17.32
N VAL A 354 5.31 5.71 -16.06
CA VAL A 354 4.52 5.35 -14.87
C VAL A 354 3.92 6.62 -14.28
N PHE A 355 2.61 6.63 -14.08
CA PHE A 355 1.92 7.69 -13.35
C PHE A 355 1.90 7.37 -11.87
N GLY A 356 2.03 8.40 -11.02
CA GLY A 356 1.85 8.22 -9.58
C GLY A 356 0.41 7.93 -9.21
N SER A 357 0.19 7.52 -7.97
CA SER A 357 -1.14 7.21 -7.40
C SER A 357 -2.11 8.39 -7.46
N ASP A 358 -1.61 9.62 -7.45
CA ASP A 358 -2.41 10.86 -7.58
C ASP A 358 -2.34 11.47 -8.99
N GLY A 359 -1.58 10.83 -9.90
CA GLY A 359 -1.29 11.28 -11.24
C GLY A 359 -2.48 11.09 -12.15
N ASP A 360 -3.47 11.96 -12.06
CA ASP A 360 -4.44 12.15 -13.13
C ASP A 360 -3.66 12.56 -14.40
N PRO A 361 -3.61 11.72 -15.46
CA PRO A 361 -2.88 12.03 -16.67
C PRO A 361 -3.33 13.36 -17.29
N THR A 362 -4.56 13.80 -17.00
CA THR A 362 -5.15 15.05 -17.49
C THR A 362 -4.67 16.31 -16.77
N LYS A 363 -3.97 16.18 -15.63
CA LYS A 363 -3.42 17.31 -14.86
C LYS A 363 -1.95 17.62 -15.18
N SER A 364 -1.32 16.80 -16.01
CA SER A 364 0.07 17.00 -16.38
C SER A 364 0.23 18.16 -17.36
N THR A 365 1.27 18.99 -17.18
CA THR A 365 1.55 20.17 -18.03
C THR A 365 2.71 19.94 -19.01
N GLY A 366 3.27 18.73 -19.03
CA GLY A 366 4.32 18.32 -19.96
C GLY A 366 3.84 18.37 -21.41
N LYS A 367 4.77 18.61 -22.35
CA LYS A 367 4.47 18.66 -23.79
C LYS A 367 4.78 17.34 -24.51
N THR A 368 5.43 16.41 -23.82
CA THR A 368 5.81 15.09 -24.32
C THR A 368 5.41 14.02 -23.32
N ALA A 369 5.20 12.78 -23.79
CA ALA A 369 4.85 11.65 -22.93
C ALA A 369 5.86 11.39 -21.78
N GLN A 370 7.13 11.74 -21.99
CA GLN A 370 8.16 11.63 -20.95
C GLN A 370 8.03 12.72 -19.88
N GLU A 371 7.65 13.94 -20.29
CA GLU A 371 7.45 15.07 -19.37
C GLU A 371 6.14 14.94 -18.58
N THR A 372 5.22 14.08 -19.03
CA THR A 372 3.90 13.95 -18.41
C THR A 372 3.82 12.90 -17.30
N VAL A 373 4.83 12.05 -17.16
CA VAL A 373 4.87 10.93 -16.20
C VAL A 373 5.86 11.17 -15.06
N GLU A 374 5.68 10.46 -13.95
CA GLU A 374 6.57 10.58 -12.78
C GLU A 374 7.87 9.78 -12.96
N VAL A 375 7.75 8.60 -13.57
CA VAL A 375 8.89 7.72 -13.83
C VAL A 375 8.88 7.32 -15.29
N TRP A 376 10.03 7.47 -15.94
CA TRP A 376 10.24 7.07 -17.32
C TRP A 376 11.26 5.94 -17.42
N PHE A 377 10.94 4.91 -18.20
CA PHE A 377 11.86 3.87 -18.59
C PHE A 377 12.12 3.94 -20.09
N ASP A 378 13.39 4.04 -20.46
CA ASP A 378 13.81 4.02 -21.87
C ASP A 378 13.74 2.60 -22.40
N LYS A 379 13.16 2.44 -23.60
CA LYS A 379 13.21 1.15 -24.29
C LYS A 379 14.63 0.92 -24.84
N ILE A 380 15.24 -0.19 -24.47
CA ILE A 380 16.56 -0.61 -24.94
C ILE A 380 16.39 -1.50 -26.17
N GLY A 381 16.92 -1.03 -27.31
CA GLY A 381 16.86 -1.70 -28.62
C GLY A 381 15.93 -0.97 -29.57
#